data_AF-A0A5Z5R1K8-F1
#
_entry.id   AF-A0A5Z5R1K8-F1
#
_cell.length_a   1.000
_cell.length_b   1.000
_cell.length_c   1.000
_cell.angle_alpha   90.00
_cell.angle_beta   90.00
_cell.angle_gamma   90.00
#
_symmetry.space_group_name_H-M   'P 1'
#
loop_
_entity.id
_entity.type
_entity.pdbx_description
1 polymer ?
#
loop_
_entity_poly.entity_id
_entity_poly.type
_entity_poly.pdbx_seq_one_letter_code
_entity_poly.pdbx_strand_id
1 'polypeptide(L)' 'RFGIRSIPTIMIFKHGQVVDMLNGAVPKAPFDSWLNEAL' A
#
# COMPACT_ATOMS: atom_id res chain seq x y z
N ARG A 1 -7.80 -12.30 8.47
CA ARG A 1 -8.36 -11.51 7.33
C ARG A 1 -7.77 -10.09 7.43
N PHE A 2 -7.40 -9.46 6.32
CA PHE A 2 -6.62 -8.20 6.27
C PHE A 2 -7.38 -6.91 6.68
N GLY A 3 -8.59 -7.00 7.23
CA GLY A 3 -9.26 -5.83 7.84
C GLY A 3 -9.55 -4.65 6.90
N ILE A 4 -9.71 -4.88 5.59
CA ILE A 4 -9.98 -3.81 4.60
C ILE A 4 -11.31 -3.12 4.92
N ARG A 5 -11.28 -1.79 5.13
CA ARG A 5 -12.46 -0.96 5.48
C ARG A 5 -12.85 0.04 4.39
N SER A 6 -11.97 0.28 3.43
CA SER A 6 -12.14 1.25 2.34
C SER A 6 -11.49 0.73 1.06
N ILE A 7 -11.97 1.18 -0.10
CA ILE A 7 -11.40 0.85 -1.40
C ILE A 7 -10.98 2.13 -2.14
N PRO A 8 -9.91 2.09 -2.96
CA PRO A 8 -8.95 1.00 -3.09
C PRO A 8 -8.02 0.89 -1.86
N THR A 9 -7.57 -0.33 -1.53
CA THR A 9 -6.51 -0.57 -0.53
C THR A 9 -5.42 -1.40 -1.18
N ILE A 10 -4.18 -0.92 -1.14
CA ILE A 10 -3.00 -1.59 -1.70
C ILE A 10 -2.13 -2.02 -0.52
N MET A 11 -1.64 -3.26 -0.55
CA MET A 11 -0.74 -3.81 0.48
C MET A 11 0.51 -4.36 -0.17
N ILE A 12 1.67 -4.09 0.44
CA ILE A 12 2.96 -4.63 0.01
C ILE A 12 3.34 -5.78 0.95
N PHE A 13 3.72 -6.90 0.35
CA PHE A 13 4.16 -8.09 1.08
C PHE A 13 5.63 -8.39 0.77
N LYS A 14 6.44 -8.57 1.82
CA LYS A 14 7.84 -8.98 1.71
C LYS A 14 8.05 -10.20 2.61
N HIS A 15 8.56 -11.29 2.04
CA HIS A 15 8.74 -12.57 2.75
C HIS A 15 7.47 -13.08 3.47
N GLY A 16 6.28 -12.85 2.91
CA GLY A 16 5.00 -13.28 3.49
C GLY A 16 4.48 -12.39 4.63
N GLN A 17 5.15 -11.29 4.95
CA GLN A 17 4.70 -10.30 5.93
C GLN A 17 4.26 -9.01 5.23
N VAL A 18 3.23 -8.35 5.76
CA VAL A 18 2.80 -7.03 5.29
C VAL A 18 3.83 -6.01 5.75
N VAL A 19 4.45 -5.30 4.81
CA VAL A 19 5.42 -4.24 5.12
C VAL A 19 4.79 -2.86 5.07
N ASP A 20 3.78 -2.68 4.21
CA ASP A 20 3.08 -1.40 4.10
C ASP A 20 1.67 -1.56 3.51
N MET A 21 0.82 -0.56 3.75
CA MET A 21 -0.56 -0.51 3.29
C MET A 21 -0.98 0.94 2.96
N LEU A 22 -1.42 1.13 1.73
CA LEU A 22 -1.98 2.38 1.23
C LEU A 22 -3.50 2.27 1.15
N ASN A 23 -4.21 3.13 1.88
CA ASN A 23 -5.66 3.20 1.86
C ASN A 23 -6.13 4.44 1.08
N GLY A 24 -7.01 4.23 0.12
CA GLY A 24 -7.59 5.28 -0.70
C GLY A 24 -6.82 5.55 -1.99
N ALA A 25 -7.43 6.36 -2.86
CA ALA A 25 -6.79 6.77 -4.11
C ALA A 25 -5.83 7.94 -3.83
N VAL A 26 -4.61 7.82 -4.33
CA VAL A 26 -3.60 8.88 -4.28
C VAL A 26 -3.15 9.24 -5.70
N PRO A 27 -2.71 10.49 -5.94
CA PRO A 27 -2.12 10.89 -7.22
C PRO A 27 -0.83 10.11 -7.53
N LYS A 28 -0.44 10.09 -8.82
CA LYS A 28 0.74 9.33 -9.27
C LYS A 28 2.04 9.71 -8.56
N ALA A 29 2.31 11.00 -8.37
CA ALA A 29 3.57 11.44 -7.75
C ALA A 29 3.77 10.90 -6.31
N PRO A 30 2.84 11.07 -5.36
CA PRO A 30 2.96 10.46 -4.03
C PRO A 30 2.88 8.94 -4.05
N PHE A 31 2.15 8.33 -5.00
CA PHE A 31 2.14 6.87 -5.17
C PHE A 31 3.51 6.32 -5.53
N ASP A 32 4.20 6.95 -6.49
CA ASP A 32 5.53 6.52 -6.93
C ASP A 32 6.55 6.69 -5.78
N SER A 33 6.46 7.78 -4.99
CA SER A 33 7.31 7.98 -3.80
C SER A 33 7.09 6.88 -2.77
N TRP A 34 5.83 6.64 -2.40
CA TRP A 34 5.44 5.61 -1.45
C TRP A 34 5.92 4.21 -1.87
N LEU A 35 5.75 3.88 -3.16
CA LEU A 35 6.19 2.59 -3.69
C LEU A 35 7.71 2.43 -3.60
N ASN A 36 8.48 3.48 -3.89
CA ASN A 36 9.94 3.44 -3.80
C ASN A 36 10.43 3.31 -2.35
N GLU A 37 9.74 3.92 -1.38
CA GLU A 37 10.07 3.80 0.04
C GLU A 37 9.81 2.39 0.59
N ALA A 38 8.81 1.70 0.04
CA ALA A 38 8.38 0.38 0.52
C ALA A 38 9.12 -0.81 -0.12
N LEU A 39 9.92 -0.60 -1.18
CA LEU A 39 10.76 -1.61 -1.83
C LEU A 39 12.04 -1.90 -1.00
#